data_AF-A0A097QZM8-F1
#
_entry.id   AF-A0A097QZM8-F1
#
_cell.length_a   1.000
_cell.length_b   1.000
_cell.length_c   1.000
_cell.angle_alpha   90.00
_cell.angle_beta   90.00
_cell.angle_gamma   90.00
#
_symmetry.space_group_name_H-M   'P 1'
#
loop_
_entity.id
_entity.type
_entity.pdbx_description
1 polymer ?
#
loop_
_entity_poly.entity_id
_entity_poly.type
_entity_poly.pdbx_seq_one_letter_code
_entity_poly.pdbx_strand_id
1 'polypeptide(L)'
;MSDTGLDTLWHNGKSYRKGYTTGSCATAAAKVAALMVLRQQVINQVSIVTPSGVTLRLNVEQPLICGQQASAAIRKDGGDDVDATHGMLIFAQVALNDSGSIGIVGGEGVGTVTRKGIGLPVGSSAINRTPLHTIEEAVREVIGPERGAEIVIFAPEGEERAQKTYNGRLGILGGISIIGTTGIVTPMSEESWKRSLALELEMKRAQGMTSVILVPGNHGERFVQEQMQLNGDRVVTMSNFVGYMLQETQRLGFRRVVLVGHLGKLIKVAAGIFHTHSHIADGRMETLVTRLALMGAPRELLQAVFECSTTEAAMELIEQHGLQAVYNDIAQAICARINQMLRFAVQPLQCDAVLFSFDNIVLGSNRPVNDIVADLRTEISQEILCEKESS
;
A
#
# COMPACT_ATOMS: atom_id res chain seq x y z
N MET A 1 15.19 -19.24 21.01
CA MET A 1 13.94 -19.20 20.22
C MET A 1 12.81 -18.94 21.19
N SER A 2 12.16 -17.78 21.11
CA SER A 2 10.97 -17.48 21.92
C SER A 2 9.81 -18.34 21.40
N ASP A 3 9.18 -19.09 22.30
CA ASP A 3 7.93 -19.79 22.01
C ASP A 3 6.81 -18.74 21.94
N THR A 4 6.51 -18.28 20.73
CA THR A 4 5.65 -17.11 20.48
C THR A 4 4.17 -17.47 20.42
N GLY A 5 3.80 -18.75 20.54
CA GLY A 5 2.40 -19.20 20.43
C GLY A 5 1.74 -18.86 19.08
N LEU A 6 2.54 -18.57 18.04
CA LEU A 6 2.06 -18.14 16.74
C LEU A 6 1.79 -19.34 15.82
N ASP A 7 0.56 -19.44 15.34
CA ASP A 7 0.15 -20.45 14.36
C ASP A 7 0.92 -20.34 13.04
N THR A 8 1.14 -21.50 12.41
CA THR A 8 1.76 -21.62 11.08
C THR A 8 0.72 -21.44 9.98
N LEU A 9 1.02 -20.64 8.96
CA LEU A 9 0.16 -20.41 7.79
C LEU A 9 0.60 -21.30 6.61
N TRP A 10 -0.34 -21.93 5.92
CA TRP A 10 -0.04 -22.67 4.69
C TRP A 10 -0.38 -21.84 3.46
N HIS A 11 0.58 -21.68 2.54
CA HIS A 11 0.38 -20.97 1.29
C HIS A 11 1.11 -21.71 0.16
N ASN A 12 0.41 -22.05 -0.93
CA ASN A 12 0.92 -22.83 -2.07
C ASN A 12 1.69 -24.10 -1.68
N GLY A 13 1.16 -24.84 -0.69
CA GLY A 13 1.77 -26.09 -0.21
C GLY A 13 3.04 -25.92 0.65
N LYS A 14 3.43 -24.69 0.98
CA LYS A 14 4.52 -24.39 1.93
C LYS A 14 3.97 -23.80 3.23
N SER A 15 4.60 -24.18 4.33
CA SER A 15 4.31 -23.60 5.65
C SER A 15 5.15 -22.35 5.88
N TYR A 16 4.51 -21.27 6.31
CA TYR A 16 5.10 -19.97 6.63
C TYR A 16 4.82 -19.61 8.08
N ARG A 17 5.84 -19.11 8.76
CA ARG A 17 5.76 -18.67 10.15
C ARG A 17 5.30 -17.21 10.22
N LYS A 18 4.29 -16.95 11.06
CA LYS A 18 3.86 -15.58 11.38
C LYS A 18 4.89 -14.87 12.25
N GLY A 19 4.90 -13.55 12.18
CA GLY A 19 5.70 -12.67 13.02
C GLY A 19 4.85 -11.70 13.83
N TYR A 20 5.48 -10.66 14.36
CA TYR A 20 4.82 -9.59 15.09
C TYR A 20 5.29 -8.21 14.61
N THR A 21 4.41 -7.23 14.74
CA THR A 21 4.59 -5.92 14.08
C THR A 21 5.53 -5.00 14.86
N THR A 22 5.97 -3.90 14.24
CA THR A 22 6.72 -2.83 14.95
C THR A 22 5.90 -2.26 16.12
N GLY A 23 4.57 -2.15 15.94
CA GLY A 23 3.63 -1.80 17.00
C GLY A 23 3.69 -2.73 18.22
N SER A 24 3.58 -4.05 18.02
CA SER A 24 3.70 -5.00 19.13
C SER A 24 5.06 -4.97 19.82
N CYS A 25 6.15 -4.73 19.07
CA CYS A 25 7.48 -4.54 19.67
C CYS A 25 7.52 -3.30 20.56
N ALA A 26 7.00 -2.16 20.08
CA ALA A 26 6.93 -0.92 20.83
C ALA A 26 6.07 -1.05 22.10
N THR A 27 4.91 -1.71 22.00
CA THR A 27 4.02 -1.99 23.14
C THR A 27 4.74 -2.82 24.22
N ALA A 28 5.42 -3.89 23.82
CA ALA A 28 6.16 -4.74 24.74
C ALA A 28 7.35 -4.02 25.37
N ALA A 29 8.12 -3.26 24.59
CA ALA A 29 9.23 -2.45 25.07
C ALA A 29 8.75 -1.41 26.10
N ALA A 30 7.66 -0.70 25.80
CA ALA A 30 7.11 0.31 26.70
C ALA A 30 6.55 -0.30 27.99
N LYS A 31 5.80 -1.42 27.88
CA LYS A 31 5.26 -2.16 29.04
C LYS A 31 6.38 -2.59 29.99
N VAL A 32 7.45 -3.18 29.45
CA VAL A 32 8.54 -3.67 30.31
C VAL A 32 9.39 -2.53 30.85
N ALA A 33 9.64 -1.47 30.08
CA ALA A 33 10.33 -0.27 30.58
C ALA A 33 9.56 0.35 31.76
N ALA A 34 8.25 0.54 31.62
CA ALA A 34 7.38 1.02 32.70
C ALA A 34 7.44 0.11 33.94
N LEU A 35 7.48 -1.20 33.74
CA LEU A 35 7.54 -2.18 34.84
C LEU A 35 8.90 -2.15 35.54
N MET A 36 9.98 -2.02 34.78
CA MET A 36 11.35 -1.96 35.30
C MET A 36 11.57 -0.69 36.12
N VAL A 37 11.14 0.49 35.64
CA VAL A 37 11.27 1.74 36.40
C VAL A 37 10.40 1.73 37.66
N LEU A 38 9.20 1.15 37.60
CA LEU A 38 8.30 1.06 38.75
C LEU A 38 8.85 0.14 39.85
N ARG A 39 9.41 -1.01 39.46
CA ARG A 39 9.91 -2.03 40.38
C ARG A 39 11.38 -1.86 40.75
N GLN A 40 12.11 -1.02 40.02
CA GLN A 40 13.57 -0.89 40.11
C GLN A 40 14.27 -2.26 39.95
N GLN A 41 13.78 -3.07 39.02
CA GLN A 41 14.26 -4.43 38.75
C GLN A 41 14.37 -4.69 37.26
N VAL A 42 15.49 -5.28 36.84
CA VAL A 42 15.71 -5.69 35.44
C VAL A 42 14.83 -6.89 35.10
N ILE A 43 14.12 -6.81 33.98
CA ILE A 43 13.19 -7.83 33.50
C ILE A 43 13.61 -8.27 32.11
N ASN A 44 13.79 -9.59 31.94
CA ASN A 44 14.32 -10.17 30.71
C ASN A 44 13.25 -10.73 29.76
N GLN A 45 11.98 -10.78 30.20
CA GLN A 45 10.87 -11.29 29.39
C GLN A 45 9.58 -10.52 29.72
N VAL A 46 8.78 -10.26 28.70
CA VAL A 46 7.48 -9.58 28.83
C VAL A 46 6.42 -10.32 28.04
N SER A 47 5.17 -10.25 28.54
CA SER A 47 4.00 -10.75 27.83
C SER A 47 3.04 -9.61 27.51
N ILE A 48 2.55 -9.59 26.27
CA ILE A 48 1.51 -8.66 25.81
C ILE A 48 0.41 -9.43 25.09
N VAL A 49 -0.82 -8.90 25.14
CA VAL A 49 -1.93 -9.36 24.31
C VAL A 49 -2.03 -8.42 23.11
N THR A 50 -2.01 -8.97 21.90
CA THR A 50 -2.14 -8.18 20.68
C THR A 50 -3.60 -7.78 20.44
N PRO A 51 -3.88 -6.79 19.57
CA PRO A 51 -5.25 -6.46 19.17
C PRO A 51 -6.05 -7.64 18.59
N SER A 52 -5.37 -8.67 18.06
CA SER A 52 -6.01 -9.90 17.58
C SER A 52 -6.26 -10.95 18.68
N GLY A 53 -5.98 -10.62 19.95
CA GLY A 53 -6.16 -11.50 21.11
C GLY A 53 -5.03 -12.51 21.31
N VAL A 54 -3.99 -12.48 20.49
CA VAL A 54 -2.84 -13.40 20.61
C VAL A 54 -1.91 -12.93 21.72
N THR A 55 -1.53 -13.83 22.63
CA THR A 55 -0.54 -13.52 23.67
C THR A 55 0.87 -13.75 23.15
N LEU A 56 1.67 -12.70 23.06
CA LEU A 56 3.08 -12.78 22.69
C LEU A 56 3.96 -12.81 23.93
N ARG A 57 4.91 -13.75 23.98
CA ARG A 57 5.98 -13.81 24.99
C ARG A 57 7.31 -13.41 24.35
N LEU A 58 7.81 -12.25 24.72
CA LEU A 58 8.92 -11.60 24.03
C LEU A 58 10.10 -11.44 24.98
N ASN A 59 11.29 -11.76 24.46
CA ASN A 59 12.54 -11.55 25.19
C ASN A 59 12.89 -10.06 25.14
N VAL A 60 13.33 -9.55 26.27
CA VAL A 60 13.76 -8.16 26.41
C VAL A 60 15.24 -8.09 26.11
N GLU A 61 15.61 -7.17 25.24
CA GLU A 61 17.00 -6.88 24.90
C GLU A 61 17.39 -5.51 25.46
N GLN A 62 18.66 -5.37 25.85
CA GLN A 62 19.24 -4.13 26.38
C GLN A 62 18.39 -3.45 27.49
N PRO A 63 17.94 -4.18 28.53
CA PRO A 63 17.22 -3.55 29.62
C PRO A 63 18.16 -2.64 30.42
N LEU A 64 17.71 -1.41 30.68
CA LEU A 64 18.48 -0.41 31.42
C LEU A 64 17.56 0.34 32.37
N ILE A 65 18.02 0.57 33.60
CA ILE A 65 17.37 1.42 34.60
C ILE A 65 18.34 2.52 34.97
N CYS A 66 17.91 3.77 34.82
CA CYS A 66 18.68 4.97 35.14
C CYS A 66 17.82 5.89 36.02
N GLY A 67 17.92 5.70 37.34
CA GLY A 67 17.13 6.46 38.30
C GLY A 67 15.63 6.25 38.09
N GLN A 68 14.91 7.33 37.79
CA GLN A 68 13.46 7.35 37.56
C GLN A 68 13.08 7.12 36.08
N GLN A 69 13.99 6.54 35.31
CA GLN A 69 13.76 6.16 33.92
C GLN A 69 14.24 4.74 33.68
N ALA A 70 13.58 4.04 32.75
CA ALA A 70 14.07 2.77 32.24
C ALA A 70 13.88 2.70 30.73
N SER A 71 14.73 1.92 30.06
CA SER A 71 14.58 1.60 28.66
C SER A 71 14.72 0.10 28.42
N ALA A 72 14.09 -0.35 27.35
CA ALA A 72 14.15 -1.73 26.91
C ALA A 72 13.98 -1.78 25.39
N ALA A 73 14.52 -2.83 24.78
CA ALA A 73 14.36 -3.12 23.38
C ALA A 73 13.66 -4.45 23.16
N ILE A 74 12.90 -4.54 22.08
CA ILE A 74 12.36 -5.79 21.56
C ILE A 74 12.84 -5.95 20.12
N ARG A 75 13.44 -7.10 19.83
CA ARG A 75 13.82 -7.45 18.47
C ARG A 75 12.59 -7.85 17.67
N LYS A 76 12.37 -7.15 16.57
CA LYS A 76 11.28 -7.46 15.67
C LYS A 76 11.54 -8.76 14.93
N ASP A 77 10.58 -9.66 14.99
CA ASP A 77 10.56 -10.88 14.20
C ASP A 77 9.39 -10.83 13.23
N GLY A 78 9.69 -10.62 11.94
CA GLY A 78 8.71 -10.59 10.85
C GLY A 78 8.18 -11.96 10.44
N GLY A 79 8.63 -13.06 11.06
CA GLY A 79 8.31 -14.39 10.55
C GLY A 79 9.05 -14.65 9.24
N ASP A 80 8.37 -15.31 8.31
CA ASP A 80 8.86 -15.55 6.95
C ASP A 80 8.42 -14.46 5.94
N ASP A 81 7.89 -13.33 6.43
CA ASP A 81 7.55 -12.18 5.60
C ASP A 81 8.81 -11.42 5.17
N VAL A 82 8.84 -10.97 3.91
CA VAL A 82 9.94 -10.15 3.38
C VAL A 82 9.74 -8.71 3.85
N ASP A 83 10.16 -8.45 5.09
CA ASP A 83 9.96 -7.18 5.78
C ASP A 83 11.30 -6.48 6.05
N ALA A 84 11.47 -5.26 5.55
CA ALA A 84 12.69 -4.47 5.73
C ALA A 84 13.04 -4.20 7.21
N THR A 85 12.04 -4.26 8.09
CA THR A 85 12.16 -4.07 9.55
C THR A 85 12.37 -5.39 10.30
N HIS A 86 12.50 -6.53 9.63
CA HIS A 86 12.84 -7.79 10.28
C HIS A 86 14.24 -7.70 10.95
N GLY A 87 14.33 -8.19 12.19
CA GLY A 87 15.58 -8.30 12.94
C GLY A 87 16.05 -7.04 13.65
N MET A 88 15.44 -5.88 13.37
CA MET A 88 15.81 -4.62 14.01
C MET A 88 15.29 -4.53 15.46
N LEU A 89 15.98 -3.74 16.29
CA LEU A 89 15.53 -3.44 17.65
C LEU A 89 14.60 -2.23 17.67
N ILE A 90 13.46 -2.38 18.36
CA ILE A 90 12.54 -1.29 18.67
C ILE A 90 12.64 -1.02 20.17
N PHE A 91 13.00 0.22 20.52
CA PHE A 91 13.22 0.66 21.88
C PHE A 91 12.03 1.47 22.39
N ALA A 92 11.82 1.39 23.70
CA ALA A 92 11.03 2.36 24.44
C ALA A 92 11.82 2.83 25.65
N GLN A 93 11.85 4.13 25.88
CA GLN A 93 12.28 4.73 27.13
C GLN A 93 11.06 5.30 27.85
N VAL A 94 10.93 5.01 29.13
CA VAL A 94 9.79 5.41 29.97
C VAL A 94 10.31 6.14 31.20
N ALA A 95 9.78 7.35 31.41
CA ALA A 95 9.94 8.13 32.63
C ALA A 95 8.58 8.25 33.33
N LEU A 96 8.49 7.87 34.61
CA LEU A 96 7.25 8.02 35.36
C LEU A 96 7.11 9.44 35.90
N ASN A 97 5.88 9.92 35.97
CA ASN A 97 5.55 11.21 36.57
C ASN A 97 4.18 11.14 37.29
N ASP A 98 3.77 12.25 37.90
CA ASP A 98 2.54 12.34 38.69
C ASP A 98 1.41 13.11 37.97
N SER A 99 1.49 13.28 36.64
CA SER A 99 0.50 14.06 35.88
C SER A 99 -0.82 13.32 35.64
N GLY A 100 -0.83 12.00 35.82
CA GLY A 100 -1.91 11.11 35.40
C GLY A 100 -2.00 10.88 33.88
N SER A 101 -1.25 11.63 33.07
CA SER A 101 -1.28 11.54 31.61
C SER A 101 -0.12 10.71 31.05
N ILE A 102 -0.37 10.00 29.94
CA ILE A 102 0.68 9.27 29.21
C ILE A 102 0.97 10.02 27.91
N GLY A 103 2.19 10.54 27.79
CA GLY A 103 2.70 11.16 26.56
C GLY A 103 3.52 10.15 25.77
N ILE A 104 3.26 10.04 24.46
CA ILE A 104 3.98 9.14 23.56
C ILE A 104 4.55 9.95 22.40
N VAL A 105 5.87 9.88 22.20
CA VAL A 105 6.56 10.53 21.08
C VAL A 105 7.53 9.57 20.40
N GLY A 106 7.79 9.80 19.12
CA GLY A 106 8.86 9.12 18.39
C GLY A 106 10.19 9.85 18.55
N GLY A 107 11.25 9.08 18.77
CA GLY A 107 12.64 9.54 18.78
C GLY A 107 13.39 9.11 17.51
N GLU A 108 14.70 8.87 17.65
CA GLU A 108 15.60 8.48 16.57
C GLU A 108 15.05 7.30 15.74
N GLY A 109 15.11 7.43 14.41
CA GLY A 109 14.70 6.41 13.44
C GLY A 109 13.20 6.07 13.40
N VAL A 110 12.36 6.79 14.15
CA VAL A 110 10.91 6.84 13.90
C VAL A 110 10.64 8.02 12.98
N GLY A 111 10.00 7.76 11.85
CA GLY A 111 9.82 8.78 10.81
C GLY A 111 8.85 9.89 11.22
N THR A 112 8.97 11.05 10.58
CA THR A 112 8.09 12.20 10.75
C THR A 112 7.15 12.32 9.55
N VAL A 113 5.88 12.57 9.83
CA VAL A 113 4.84 12.74 8.82
C VAL A 113 4.96 14.12 8.18
N THR A 114 5.25 14.18 6.89
CA THR A 114 5.44 15.43 6.14
C THR A 114 4.31 15.72 5.14
N ARG A 115 3.45 14.73 4.87
CA ARG A 115 2.33 14.85 3.93
C ARG A 115 1.01 14.44 4.59
N LYS A 116 -0.09 15.07 4.18
CA LYS A 116 -1.45 14.70 4.60
C LYS A 116 -1.87 13.34 4.01
N GLY A 117 -2.77 12.65 4.70
CA GLY A 117 -3.55 11.53 4.16
C GLY A 117 -3.18 10.12 4.61
N ILE A 118 -2.14 9.97 5.43
CA ILE A 118 -1.80 8.67 6.06
C ILE A 118 -2.52 8.41 7.39
N GLY A 119 -3.51 9.24 7.74
CA GLY A 119 -4.25 9.14 9.00
C GLY A 119 -3.52 9.66 10.23
N LEU A 120 -2.39 10.36 10.04
CA LEU A 120 -1.62 11.02 11.11
C LEU A 120 -1.43 12.52 10.81
N PRO A 121 -1.36 13.39 11.84
CA PRO A 121 -1.09 14.81 11.65
C PRO A 121 0.29 15.08 11.05
N VAL A 122 0.40 16.09 10.18
CA VAL A 122 1.70 16.56 9.68
C VAL A 122 2.53 17.10 10.85
N GLY A 123 3.81 16.76 10.87
CA GLY A 123 4.76 17.08 11.95
C GLY A 123 4.77 16.06 13.10
N SER A 124 3.82 15.12 13.15
CA SER A 124 3.81 14.07 14.17
C SER A 124 4.76 12.92 13.83
N SER A 125 5.16 12.16 14.86
CA SER A 125 5.88 10.89 14.68
C SER A 125 4.98 9.85 14.01
N ALA A 126 5.55 9.01 13.15
CA ALA A 126 4.87 7.98 12.39
C ALA A 126 4.49 6.76 13.25
N ILE A 127 3.71 7.00 14.32
CA ILE A 127 3.16 5.99 15.22
C ILE A 127 1.65 5.94 14.99
N ASN A 128 1.16 4.84 14.43
CA ASN A 128 -0.24 4.73 14.06
C ASN A 128 -1.17 4.66 15.29
N ARG A 129 -2.45 4.97 15.09
CA ARG A 129 -3.50 4.99 16.13
C ARG A 129 -3.55 3.71 16.97
N THR A 130 -3.50 2.53 16.33
CA THR A 130 -3.55 1.24 17.06
C THR A 130 -2.33 1.06 17.96
N PRO A 131 -1.07 1.20 17.47
CA PRO A 131 0.10 1.22 18.34
C PRO A 131 0.02 2.23 19.50
N LEU A 132 -0.36 3.49 19.24
CA LEU A 132 -0.52 4.50 20.31
C LEU A 132 -1.43 4.00 21.43
N HIS A 133 -2.61 3.49 21.06
CA HIS A 133 -3.58 2.96 22.00
C HIS A 133 -3.04 1.76 22.78
N THR A 134 -2.45 0.78 22.10
CA THR A 134 -1.93 -0.42 22.78
C THR A 134 -0.75 -0.12 23.70
N ILE A 135 0.12 0.85 23.35
CA ILE A 135 1.21 1.30 24.21
C ILE A 135 0.64 1.94 25.48
N GLU A 136 -0.32 2.85 25.31
CA GLU A 136 -0.99 3.51 26.42
C GLU A 136 -1.66 2.51 27.37
N GLU A 137 -2.46 1.58 26.83
CA GLU A 137 -3.13 0.54 27.62
C GLU A 137 -2.14 -0.35 28.37
N ALA A 138 -1.10 -0.83 27.69
CA ALA A 138 -0.11 -1.73 28.27
C ALA A 138 0.72 -1.07 29.38
N VAL A 139 1.04 0.22 29.24
CA VAL A 139 1.74 1.00 30.28
C VAL A 139 0.79 1.34 31.42
N ARG A 140 -0.46 1.71 31.11
CA ARG A 140 -1.50 2.00 32.11
C ARG A 140 -1.78 0.80 33.02
N GLU A 141 -1.82 -0.40 32.46
CA GLU A 141 -1.94 -1.67 33.19
C GLU A 141 -0.85 -1.83 34.27
N VAL A 142 0.35 -1.30 34.00
CA VAL A 142 1.51 -1.41 34.89
C VAL A 142 1.55 -0.31 35.93
N ILE A 143 1.34 0.96 35.53
CA ILE A 143 1.58 2.12 36.39
C ILE A 143 0.34 2.54 37.20
N GLY A 144 -0.85 2.05 36.81
CA GLY A 144 -2.13 2.38 37.42
C GLY A 144 -2.76 3.67 36.88
N PRO A 145 -3.98 4.00 37.34
CA PRO A 145 -4.76 5.11 36.80
C PRO A 145 -4.27 6.51 37.21
N GLU A 146 -3.55 6.63 38.32
CA GLU A 146 -3.18 7.94 38.89
C GLU A 146 -1.82 8.45 38.42
N ARG A 147 -0.89 7.57 38.04
CA ARG A 147 0.44 7.97 37.56
C ARG A 147 0.40 8.36 36.09
N GLY A 148 1.30 9.25 35.68
CA GLY A 148 1.57 9.51 34.28
C GLY A 148 2.92 8.93 33.85
N ALA A 149 3.17 9.00 32.54
CA ALA A 149 4.43 8.56 31.96
C ALA A 149 4.77 9.36 30.69
N GLU A 150 6.05 9.64 30.49
CA GLU A 150 6.59 10.09 29.21
C GLU A 150 7.29 8.93 28.53
N ILE A 151 6.89 8.63 27.30
CA ILE A 151 7.33 7.48 26.53
C ILE A 151 7.96 7.98 25.23
N VAL A 152 9.22 7.61 25.01
CA VAL A 152 9.93 7.82 23.75
C VAL A 152 10.12 6.48 23.07
N ILE A 153 9.52 6.30 21.89
CA ILE A 153 9.74 5.12 21.04
C ILE A 153 10.81 5.46 20.01
N PHE A 154 11.88 4.68 19.93
CA PHE A 154 12.97 4.93 18.98
C PHE A 154 13.53 3.62 18.43
N ALA A 155 14.18 3.72 17.29
CA ALA A 155 14.69 2.60 16.53
C ALA A 155 15.96 3.04 15.79
N PRO A 156 17.17 2.86 16.35
CA PRO A 156 18.41 3.43 15.79
C PRO A 156 18.66 3.08 14.31
N GLU A 157 18.38 1.84 13.90
CA GLU A 157 18.49 1.41 12.49
C GLU A 157 17.36 1.96 11.59
N GLY A 158 16.37 2.64 12.15
CA GLY A 158 15.11 2.96 11.49
C GLY A 158 15.26 3.88 10.28
N GLU A 159 16.17 4.85 10.32
CA GLU A 159 16.41 5.73 9.16
C GLU A 159 16.95 4.96 7.95
N GLU A 160 17.96 4.09 8.17
CA GLU A 160 18.52 3.24 7.12
C GLU A 160 17.49 2.26 6.58
N ARG A 161 16.74 1.59 7.46
CA ARG A 161 15.72 0.61 7.06
C ARG A 161 14.58 1.27 6.27
N ALA A 162 14.20 2.49 6.62
CA ALA A 162 13.11 3.22 5.97
C ALA A 162 13.36 3.45 4.47
N GLN A 163 14.62 3.56 4.04
CA GLN A 163 14.97 3.71 2.62
C GLN A 163 14.53 2.51 1.76
N LYS A 164 14.39 1.34 2.40
CA LYS A 164 13.92 0.09 1.76
C LYS A 164 12.42 -0.14 1.94
N THR A 165 11.67 0.88 2.38
CA THR A 165 10.22 0.83 2.61
C THR A 165 9.46 1.78 1.69
N TYR A 166 8.13 1.68 1.70
CA TYR A 166 7.25 2.63 1.00
C TYR A 166 7.11 3.99 1.69
N ASN A 167 7.74 4.20 2.85
CA ASN A 167 7.58 5.41 3.68
C ASN A 167 7.88 6.71 2.93
N GLY A 168 8.92 6.73 2.09
CA GLY A 168 9.28 7.92 1.32
C GLY A 168 8.15 8.36 0.37
N ARG A 169 7.49 7.40 -0.30
CA ARG A 169 6.31 7.69 -1.15
C ARG A 169 5.14 8.20 -0.30
N LEU A 170 5.00 7.64 0.90
CA LEU A 170 3.96 8.01 1.86
C LEU A 170 4.22 9.35 2.58
N GLY A 171 5.32 10.04 2.28
CA GLY A 171 5.68 11.30 2.93
C GLY A 171 6.09 11.12 4.40
N ILE A 172 6.64 9.96 4.75
CA ILE A 172 7.21 9.69 6.06
C ILE A 172 8.74 9.72 5.89
N LEU A 173 9.40 10.68 6.52
CA LEU A 173 10.85 10.93 6.35
C LEU A 173 11.62 10.72 7.65
N GLY A 174 12.89 10.35 7.55
CA GLY A 174 13.79 10.22 8.71
C GLY A 174 13.62 8.96 9.55
N GLY A 175 12.78 7.99 9.13
CA GLY A 175 12.59 6.76 9.89
C GLY A 175 11.45 5.84 9.46
N ILE A 176 11.34 4.72 10.16
CA ILE A 176 10.27 3.73 9.97
C ILE A 176 8.96 4.19 10.60
N SER A 177 7.88 3.47 10.29
CA SER A 177 6.60 3.66 10.94
C SER A 177 6.37 2.58 12.01
N ILE A 178 5.87 2.98 13.17
CA ILE A 178 5.40 2.07 14.22
C ILE A 178 3.93 1.76 13.91
N ILE A 179 3.69 0.56 13.37
CA ILE A 179 2.41 0.17 12.77
C ILE A 179 2.03 -1.28 13.14
N GLY A 180 0.77 -1.61 12.86
CA GLY A 180 0.22 -2.95 13.08
C GLY A 180 -1.16 -2.87 13.69
N THR A 181 -2.19 -3.24 12.93
CA THR A 181 -3.59 -3.21 13.39
C THR A 181 -3.96 -4.44 14.21
N THR A 182 -3.41 -5.61 13.87
CA THR A 182 -3.65 -6.89 14.57
C THR A 182 -2.55 -7.24 15.57
N GLY A 183 -1.41 -6.55 15.49
CA GLY A 183 -0.16 -6.88 16.20
C GLY A 183 0.62 -8.06 15.60
N ILE A 184 0.07 -8.73 14.58
CA ILE A 184 0.66 -9.92 13.95
C ILE A 184 1.05 -9.63 12.50
N VAL A 185 2.25 -10.08 12.12
CA VAL A 185 2.71 -10.08 10.73
C VAL A 185 2.32 -11.42 10.11
N THR A 186 1.52 -11.37 9.05
CA THR A 186 1.13 -12.55 8.28
C THR A 186 1.85 -12.51 6.94
N PRO A 187 2.79 -13.46 6.67
CA PRO A 187 3.55 -13.48 5.44
C PRO A 187 2.65 -13.57 4.21
N MET A 188 3.07 -12.90 3.12
CA MET A 188 2.40 -13.00 1.81
C MET A 188 0.90 -12.63 1.84
N SER A 189 0.50 -11.76 2.76
CA SER A 189 -0.90 -11.33 2.87
C SER A 189 -1.31 -10.44 1.69
N GLU A 190 -2.17 -10.97 0.82
CA GLU A 190 -2.76 -10.22 -0.29
C GLU A 190 -3.54 -9.00 0.20
N GLU A 191 -4.24 -9.12 1.33
CA GLU A 191 -4.99 -8.01 1.93
C GLU A 191 -4.07 -6.89 2.42
N SER A 192 -2.93 -7.24 3.04
CA SER A 192 -1.95 -6.25 3.50
C SER A 192 -1.33 -5.49 2.32
N TRP A 193 -1.07 -6.19 1.20
CA TRP A 193 -0.59 -5.55 -0.02
C TRP A 193 -1.65 -4.66 -0.67
N LYS A 194 -2.90 -5.14 -0.80
CA LYS A 194 -4.02 -4.30 -1.27
C LYS A 194 -4.14 -3.02 -0.45
N ARG A 195 -4.12 -3.14 0.88
CA ARG A 195 -4.21 -1.97 1.77
C ARG A 195 -3.05 -1.01 1.59
N SER A 196 -1.82 -1.49 1.40
CA SER A 196 -0.67 -0.61 1.19
C SER A 196 -0.77 0.21 -0.11
N LEU A 197 -1.34 -0.37 -1.17
CA LEU A 197 -1.62 0.35 -2.42
C LEU A 197 -2.75 1.39 -2.22
N ALA A 198 -3.80 1.05 -1.47
CA ALA A 198 -4.90 1.99 -1.18
C ALA A 198 -4.47 3.21 -0.36
N LEU A 199 -3.44 3.10 0.49
CA LEU A 199 -2.90 4.25 1.24
C LEU A 199 -2.40 5.36 0.31
N GLU A 200 -1.82 5.00 -0.83
CA GLU A 200 -1.39 5.99 -1.81
C GLU A 200 -2.58 6.78 -2.38
N LEU A 201 -3.72 6.11 -2.65
CA LEU A 201 -4.96 6.79 -3.05
C LEU A 201 -5.50 7.71 -1.95
N GLU A 202 -5.51 7.25 -0.69
CA GLU A 202 -5.96 8.04 0.46
C GLU A 202 -5.14 9.34 0.58
N MET A 203 -3.83 9.24 0.37
CA MET A 203 -2.94 10.41 0.35
C MET A 203 -3.25 11.39 -0.78
N LYS A 204 -3.36 10.91 -2.02
CA LYS A 204 -3.70 11.77 -3.16
C LYS A 204 -5.04 12.47 -2.93
N ARG A 205 -6.03 11.75 -2.40
CA ARG A 205 -7.34 12.33 -2.10
C ARG A 205 -7.26 13.40 -1.01
N ALA A 206 -6.48 13.17 0.04
CA ALA A 206 -6.27 14.12 1.14
C ALA A 206 -5.49 15.37 0.70
N GLN A 207 -4.74 15.28 -0.39
CA GLN A 207 -4.09 16.40 -1.08
C GLN A 207 -5.02 17.12 -2.06
N GLY A 208 -6.34 16.91 -1.94
CA GLY A 208 -7.33 17.60 -2.77
C GLY A 208 -7.54 17.00 -4.16
N MET A 209 -6.74 16.01 -4.56
CA MET A 209 -6.84 15.44 -5.91
C MET A 209 -8.18 14.76 -6.15
N THR A 210 -8.81 15.09 -7.28
CA THR A 210 -10.09 14.54 -7.72
C THR A 210 -9.96 13.52 -8.85
N SER A 211 -8.75 13.40 -9.43
CA SER A 211 -8.42 12.42 -10.47
C SER A 211 -7.08 11.74 -10.24
N VAL A 212 -6.98 10.48 -10.66
CA VAL A 212 -5.80 9.61 -10.51
C VAL A 212 -5.54 8.77 -11.74
N ILE A 213 -4.28 8.38 -11.93
CA ILE A 213 -3.82 7.48 -12.99
C ILE A 213 -3.39 6.16 -12.34
N LEU A 214 -4.04 5.06 -12.71
CA LEU A 214 -3.70 3.73 -12.19
C LEU A 214 -2.81 2.99 -13.18
N VAL A 215 -1.64 2.54 -12.71
CA VAL A 215 -0.69 1.76 -13.51
C VAL A 215 -0.36 0.42 -12.85
N PRO A 216 -0.19 -0.68 -13.61
CA PRO A 216 0.18 -1.97 -13.02
C PRO A 216 1.57 -2.00 -12.35
N GLY A 217 2.44 -1.03 -12.66
CA GLY A 217 3.81 -0.95 -12.13
C GLY A 217 4.66 0.10 -12.86
N ASN A 218 5.96 0.10 -12.58
CA ASN A 218 6.89 1.16 -12.98
C ASN A 218 6.95 1.44 -14.50
N HIS A 219 6.71 0.45 -15.36
CA HIS A 219 6.63 0.69 -16.81
C HIS A 219 5.49 1.65 -17.18
N GLY A 220 4.33 1.52 -16.52
CA GLY A 220 3.22 2.44 -16.75
C GLY A 220 3.50 3.84 -16.22
N GLU A 221 4.18 3.96 -15.08
CA GLU A 221 4.60 5.26 -14.53
C GLU A 221 5.55 5.98 -15.52
N ARG A 222 6.53 5.26 -16.07
CA ARG A 222 7.44 5.78 -17.09
C ARG A 222 6.68 6.21 -18.35
N PHE A 223 5.75 5.39 -18.83
CA PHE A 223 4.93 5.73 -19.99
C PHE A 223 4.12 7.02 -19.78
N VAL A 224 3.52 7.21 -18.61
CA VAL A 224 2.77 8.43 -18.28
C VAL A 224 3.68 9.67 -18.32
N GLN A 225 4.91 9.56 -17.82
CA GLN A 225 5.87 10.66 -17.83
C GLN A 225 6.39 10.97 -19.25
N GLU A 226 6.81 9.95 -19.99
CA GLU A 226 7.48 10.12 -21.29
C GLU A 226 6.50 10.39 -22.42
N GLN A 227 5.40 9.64 -22.50
CA GLN A 227 4.46 9.66 -23.63
C GLN A 227 3.27 10.58 -23.39
N MET A 228 2.70 10.57 -22.17
CA MET A 228 1.58 11.46 -21.83
C MET A 228 2.05 12.84 -21.33
N GLN A 229 3.36 13.00 -21.04
CA GLN A 229 3.94 14.26 -20.52
C GLN A 229 3.15 14.82 -19.33
N LEU A 230 2.79 13.91 -18.42
CA LEU A 230 2.11 14.20 -17.17
C LEU A 230 3.08 13.95 -16.02
N ASN A 231 2.98 14.78 -14.98
CA ASN A 231 3.75 14.57 -13.77
C ASN A 231 3.28 13.27 -13.07
N GLY A 232 4.23 12.49 -12.56
CA GLY A 232 3.99 11.26 -11.81
C GLY A 232 3.19 11.46 -10.52
N ASP A 233 2.98 12.70 -10.08
CA ASP A 233 2.22 13.02 -8.86
C ASP A 233 0.80 12.44 -8.82
N ARG A 234 0.15 12.14 -9.95
CA ARG A 234 -1.18 11.47 -9.95
C ARG A 234 -1.12 9.97 -10.21
N VAL A 235 0.07 9.43 -10.47
CA VAL A 235 0.25 8.00 -10.75
C VAL A 235 0.20 7.23 -9.45
N VAL A 236 -0.60 6.17 -9.44
CA VAL A 236 -0.70 5.22 -8.32
C VAL A 236 -0.52 3.81 -8.86
N THR A 237 0.32 3.04 -8.19
CA THR A 237 0.57 1.65 -8.60
C THR A 237 -0.57 0.76 -8.11
N MET A 238 -1.25 0.05 -9.02
CA MET A 238 -2.32 -0.90 -8.68
C MET A 238 -1.88 -2.37 -8.65
N SER A 239 -0.62 -2.66 -9.01
CA SER A 239 -0.12 -4.04 -9.13
C SER A 239 -1.04 -4.88 -10.02
N ASN A 240 -1.49 -6.04 -9.53
CA ASN A 240 -2.46 -6.89 -10.23
C ASN A 240 -3.91 -6.70 -9.75
N PHE A 241 -4.16 -5.85 -8.76
CA PHE A 241 -5.44 -5.73 -8.04
C PHE A 241 -6.35 -4.64 -8.61
N VAL A 242 -6.62 -4.68 -9.91
CA VAL A 242 -7.35 -3.62 -10.64
C VAL A 242 -8.73 -3.35 -10.02
N GLY A 243 -9.51 -4.42 -9.76
CA GLY A 243 -10.86 -4.28 -9.21
C GLY A 243 -10.89 -3.64 -7.82
N TYR A 244 -10.01 -4.10 -6.93
CA TYR A 244 -9.89 -3.54 -5.58
C TYR A 244 -9.52 -2.06 -5.62
N MET A 245 -8.52 -1.69 -6.41
CA MET A 245 -8.08 -0.30 -6.52
C MET A 245 -9.18 0.60 -7.11
N LEU A 246 -9.95 0.11 -8.08
CA LEU A 246 -11.10 0.85 -8.61
C LEU A 246 -12.21 1.06 -7.58
N GLN A 247 -12.53 0.04 -6.79
CA GLN A 247 -13.48 0.18 -5.68
C GLN A 247 -12.99 1.20 -4.64
N GLU A 248 -11.69 1.21 -4.33
CA GLU A 248 -11.10 2.22 -3.44
C GLU A 248 -11.15 3.62 -4.05
N THR A 249 -10.92 3.79 -5.37
CA THR A 249 -11.10 5.10 -6.01
C THR A 249 -12.53 5.61 -5.89
N GLN A 250 -13.51 4.73 -6.05
CA GLN A 250 -14.93 5.07 -5.88
C GLN A 250 -15.25 5.40 -4.41
N ARG A 251 -14.77 4.59 -3.45
CA ARG A 251 -14.97 4.79 -2.01
C ARG A 251 -14.42 6.13 -1.54
N LEU A 252 -13.28 6.54 -2.07
CA LEU A 252 -12.61 7.81 -1.74
C LEU A 252 -13.21 9.01 -2.49
N GLY A 253 -14.16 8.79 -3.39
CA GLY A 253 -14.86 9.85 -4.12
C GLY A 253 -13.99 10.56 -5.15
N PHE A 254 -13.09 9.83 -5.81
CA PHE A 254 -12.45 10.33 -7.03
C PHE A 254 -13.51 10.47 -8.13
N ARG A 255 -13.38 11.52 -8.95
CA ARG A 255 -14.29 11.82 -10.07
C ARG A 255 -13.83 11.18 -11.36
N ARG A 256 -12.51 11.02 -11.52
CA ARG A 256 -11.90 10.45 -12.72
C ARG A 256 -10.78 9.47 -12.40
N VAL A 257 -10.74 8.39 -13.16
CA VAL A 257 -9.62 7.44 -13.18
C VAL A 257 -9.16 7.20 -14.61
N VAL A 258 -7.85 7.16 -14.82
CA VAL A 258 -7.27 6.74 -16.10
C VAL A 258 -6.45 5.48 -15.87
N LEU A 259 -6.85 4.35 -16.47
CA LEU A 259 -6.05 3.13 -16.46
C LEU A 259 -5.03 3.20 -17.59
N VAL A 260 -3.75 3.11 -17.25
CA VAL A 260 -2.66 3.12 -18.23
C VAL A 260 -1.82 1.87 -18.05
N GLY A 261 -1.66 1.08 -19.12
CA GLY A 261 -0.97 -0.18 -19.00
C GLY A 261 -0.76 -0.94 -20.29
N HIS A 262 0.13 -1.91 -20.21
CA HIS A 262 0.44 -2.80 -21.32
C HIS A 262 -0.79 -3.62 -21.75
N LEU A 263 -0.95 -3.83 -23.05
CA LEU A 263 -2.05 -4.61 -23.64
C LEU A 263 -2.21 -5.97 -22.96
N GLY A 264 -1.12 -6.69 -22.73
CA GLY A 264 -1.10 -8.02 -22.10
C GLY A 264 -1.61 -8.06 -20.66
N LYS A 265 -1.71 -6.92 -19.97
CA LYS A 265 -2.37 -6.86 -18.65
C LYS A 265 -3.80 -6.35 -18.76
N LEU A 266 -3.99 -5.20 -19.40
CA LEU A 266 -5.29 -4.51 -19.37
C LEU A 266 -6.36 -5.17 -20.24
N ILE A 267 -5.98 -5.95 -21.26
CA ILE A 267 -6.95 -6.72 -22.05
C ILE A 267 -7.80 -7.68 -21.20
N LYS A 268 -7.27 -8.16 -20.06
CA LYS A 268 -8.02 -9.00 -19.11
C LYS A 268 -9.22 -8.26 -18.53
N VAL A 269 -9.11 -6.95 -18.32
CA VAL A 269 -10.20 -6.13 -17.81
C VAL A 269 -11.32 -6.02 -18.85
N ALA A 270 -11.00 -5.99 -20.15
CA ALA A 270 -12.00 -6.03 -21.23
C ALA A 270 -12.84 -7.33 -21.21
N ALA A 271 -12.27 -8.41 -20.68
CA ALA A 271 -12.95 -9.69 -20.45
C ALA A 271 -13.78 -9.72 -19.15
N GLY A 272 -13.69 -8.70 -18.30
CA GLY A 272 -14.26 -8.69 -16.96
C GLY A 272 -13.38 -9.34 -15.89
N ILE A 273 -12.11 -9.63 -16.20
CA ILE A 273 -11.13 -10.17 -15.26
C ILE A 273 -10.38 -9.00 -14.61
N PHE A 274 -10.75 -8.69 -13.36
CA PHE A 274 -10.21 -7.56 -12.60
C PHE A 274 -8.96 -7.88 -11.76
N HIS A 275 -8.35 -9.05 -11.99
CA HIS A 275 -7.07 -9.45 -11.43
C HIS A 275 -6.10 -9.81 -12.57
N THR A 276 -5.01 -9.05 -12.76
CA THR A 276 -4.21 -9.17 -14.00
C THR A 276 -3.12 -10.24 -13.95
N HIS A 277 -2.92 -10.91 -12.82
CA HIS A 277 -1.93 -11.99 -12.70
C HIS A 277 -2.34 -13.26 -13.46
N SER A 278 -1.49 -13.75 -14.37
CA SER A 278 -1.84 -14.87 -15.26
C SER A 278 -2.08 -16.22 -14.58
N HIS A 279 -1.49 -16.46 -13.40
CA HIS A 279 -1.82 -17.67 -12.64
C HIS A 279 -3.23 -17.67 -12.05
N ILE A 280 -3.86 -16.50 -11.88
CA ILE A 280 -5.22 -16.40 -11.33
C ILE A 280 -6.25 -16.55 -12.45
N ALA A 281 -6.02 -15.83 -13.55
CA ALA A 281 -6.83 -15.95 -14.75
C ALA A 281 -6.01 -15.49 -15.96
N ASP A 282 -6.14 -16.24 -17.04
CA ASP A 282 -5.76 -15.80 -18.38
C ASP A 282 -7.01 -15.76 -19.27
N GLY A 283 -6.91 -14.98 -20.34
CA GLY A 283 -7.99 -14.72 -21.28
C GLY A 283 -7.59 -13.75 -22.38
N ARG A 284 -6.28 -13.56 -22.57
CA ARG A 284 -5.74 -12.50 -23.44
C ARG A 284 -6.05 -12.79 -24.90
N MET A 285 -5.73 -13.99 -25.38
CA MET A 285 -5.97 -14.36 -26.78
C MET A 285 -7.45 -14.55 -27.06
N GLU A 286 -8.20 -15.17 -26.16
CA GLU A 286 -9.65 -15.33 -26.24
C GLU A 286 -10.35 -13.98 -26.42
N THR A 287 -9.95 -12.99 -25.62
CA THR A 287 -10.51 -11.64 -25.69
C THR A 287 -10.11 -10.94 -26.97
N LEU A 288 -8.83 -11.03 -27.36
CA LEU A 288 -8.33 -10.40 -28.58
C LEU A 288 -9.01 -10.96 -29.83
N VAL A 289 -9.10 -12.29 -29.94
CA VAL A 289 -9.82 -13.01 -31.00
C VAL A 289 -11.28 -12.62 -31.03
N THR A 290 -11.93 -12.55 -29.86
CA THR A 290 -13.34 -12.11 -29.79
C THR A 290 -13.50 -10.70 -30.35
N ARG A 291 -12.61 -9.76 -30.00
CA ARG A 291 -12.70 -8.37 -30.51
C ARG A 291 -12.42 -8.29 -32.00
N LEU A 292 -11.40 -8.98 -32.49
CA LEU A 292 -11.09 -9.08 -33.92
C LEU A 292 -12.25 -9.70 -34.71
N ALA A 293 -12.89 -10.74 -34.18
CA ALA A 293 -14.03 -11.40 -34.82
C ALA A 293 -15.22 -10.44 -34.96
N LEU A 294 -15.50 -9.65 -33.92
CA LEU A 294 -16.55 -8.62 -33.96
C LEU A 294 -16.26 -7.49 -34.96
N MET A 295 -14.99 -7.29 -35.34
CA MET A 295 -14.57 -6.37 -36.38
C MET A 295 -14.53 -7.00 -37.79
N GLY A 296 -14.92 -8.27 -37.93
CA GLY A 296 -14.94 -8.96 -39.22
C GLY A 296 -13.58 -9.46 -39.69
N ALA A 297 -12.62 -9.68 -38.79
CA ALA A 297 -11.33 -10.27 -39.14
C ALA A 297 -11.48 -11.66 -39.79
N PRO A 298 -10.63 -12.01 -40.77
CA PRO A 298 -10.69 -13.30 -41.44
C PRO A 298 -10.35 -14.44 -40.48
N ARG A 299 -10.96 -15.61 -40.69
CA ARG A 299 -10.81 -16.78 -39.81
C ARG A 299 -9.36 -17.20 -39.64
N GLU A 300 -8.58 -17.12 -40.71
CA GLU A 300 -7.17 -17.50 -40.74
C GLU A 300 -6.36 -16.64 -39.75
N LEU A 301 -6.62 -15.32 -39.71
CA LEU A 301 -5.99 -14.42 -38.73
C LEU A 301 -6.43 -14.75 -37.31
N LEU A 302 -7.73 -15.01 -37.09
CA LEU A 302 -8.25 -15.34 -35.76
C LEU A 302 -7.58 -16.59 -35.18
N GLN A 303 -7.36 -17.63 -36.00
CA GLN A 303 -6.66 -18.84 -35.60
C GLN A 303 -5.19 -18.56 -35.28
N ALA A 304 -4.50 -17.82 -36.14
CA ALA A 304 -3.09 -17.46 -35.93
C ALA A 304 -2.89 -16.62 -34.66
N VAL A 305 -3.77 -15.66 -34.40
CA VAL A 305 -3.75 -14.86 -33.16
C VAL A 305 -4.06 -15.72 -31.93
N PHE A 306 -4.99 -16.66 -32.03
CA PHE A 306 -5.33 -17.54 -30.91
C PHE A 306 -4.15 -18.41 -30.47
N GLU A 307 -3.32 -18.85 -31.42
CA GLU A 307 -2.15 -19.69 -31.17
C GLU A 307 -0.94 -18.91 -30.63
N CYS A 308 -0.99 -17.57 -30.61
CA CYS A 308 0.09 -16.74 -30.09
C CYS A 308 0.23 -16.88 -28.56
N SER A 309 1.46 -17.08 -28.09
CA SER A 309 1.76 -17.13 -26.65
C SER A 309 1.73 -15.77 -25.96
N THR A 310 1.96 -14.69 -26.71
CA THR A 310 2.06 -13.32 -26.19
C THR A 310 1.21 -12.36 -27.02
N THR A 311 0.76 -11.29 -26.39
CA THR A 311 0.03 -10.23 -27.11
C THR A 311 0.92 -9.53 -28.12
N GLU A 312 2.22 -9.41 -27.86
CA GLU A 312 3.20 -8.83 -28.79
C GLU A 312 3.25 -9.58 -30.13
N ALA A 313 3.37 -10.91 -30.09
CA ALA A 313 3.35 -11.70 -31.32
C ALA A 313 2.03 -11.54 -32.10
N ALA A 314 0.91 -11.46 -31.38
CA ALA A 314 -0.38 -11.18 -31.99
C ALA A 314 -0.47 -9.77 -32.61
N MET A 315 0.23 -8.77 -32.04
CA MET A 315 0.20 -7.40 -32.58
C MET A 315 0.83 -7.31 -33.97
N GLU A 316 1.93 -8.05 -34.22
CA GLU A 316 2.56 -8.11 -35.55
C GLU A 316 1.58 -8.62 -36.61
N LEU A 317 0.81 -9.67 -36.28
CA LEU A 317 -0.20 -10.22 -37.17
C LEU A 317 -1.36 -9.23 -37.41
N ILE A 318 -1.79 -8.53 -36.37
CA ILE A 318 -2.86 -7.51 -36.45
C ILE A 318 -2.42 -6.33 -37.33
N GLU A 319 -1.17 -5.90 -37.20
CA GLU A 319 -0.59 -4.81 -37.99
C GLU A 319 -0.52 -5.17 -39.48
N GLN A 320 -0.07 -6.38 -39.81
CA GLN A 320 -0.03 -6.87 -41.19
C GLN A 320 -1.39 -6.87 -41.89
N HIS A 321 -2.48 -6.99 -41.12
CA HIS A 321 -3.85 -7.00 -41.62
C HIS A 321 -4.56 -5.65 -41.51
N GLY A 322 -3.89 -4.60 -41.00
CA GLY A 322 -4.47 -3.27 -40.87
C GLY A 322 -5.61 -3.16 -39.84
N LEU A 323 -5.63 -4.05 -38.84
CA LEU A 323 -6.72 -4.15 -37.85
C LEU A 323 -6.38 -3.51 -36.49
N GLN A 324 -5.45 -2.56 -36.45
CA GLN A 324 -4.99 -1.90 -35.21
C GLN A 324 -6.12 -1.15 -34.47
N ALA A 325 -7.22 -0.80 -35.16
CA ALA A 325 -8.39 -0.21 -34.53
C ALA A 325 -9.00 -1.09 -33.40
N VAL A 326 -8.66 -2.38 -33.35
CA VAL A 326 -9.04 -3.30 -32.26
C VAL A 326 -8.56 -2.82 -30.89
N TYR A 327 -7.42 -2.11 -30.81
CA TYR A 327 -6.91 -1.62 -29.53
C TYR A 327 -7.81 -0.54 -28.92
N ASN A 328 -8.46 0.28 -29.75
CA ASN A 328 -9.46 1.25 -29.30
C ASN A 328 -10.74 0.53 -28.83
N ASP A 329 -11.21 -0.51 -29.55
CA ASP A 329 -12.35 -1.33 -29.10
C ASP A 329 -12.07 -1.97 -27.73
N ILE A 330 -10.87 -2.52 -27.54
CA ILE A 330 -10.44 -3.10 -26.26
C ILE A 330 -10.44 -2.03 -25.17
N ALA A 331 -9.91 -0.83 -25.42
CA ALA A 331 -9.92 0.26 -24.46
C ALA A 331 -11.35 0.69 -24.08
N GLN A 332 -12.26 0.78 -25.05
CA GLN A 332 -13.67 1.06 -24.80
C GLN A 332 -14.33 -0.05 -23.98
N ALA A 333 -14.03 -1.30 -24.30
CA ALA A 333 -14.50 -2.45 -23.55
C ALA A 333 -14.04 -2.46 -22.09
N ILE A 334 -12.80 -2.05 -21.81
CA ILE A 334 -12.28 -1.88 -20.45
C ILE A 334 -13.17 -0.88 -19.68
N CYS A 335 -13.40 0.30 -20.24
CA CYS A 335 -14.26 1.30 -19.61
C CYS A 335 -15.68 0.78 -19.38
N ALA A 336 -16.26 0.06 -20.36
CA ALA A 336 -17.58 -0.54 -20.23
C ALA A 336 -17.65 -1.57 -19.09
N ARG A 337 -16.63 -2.42 -18.95
CA ARG A 337 -16.54 -3.40 -17.85
C ARG A 337 -16.39 -2.73 -16.50
N ILE A 338 -15.59 -1.68 -16.41
CA ILE A 338 -15.43 -0.89 -15.17
C ILE A 338 -16.76 -0.25 -14.78
N ASN A 339 -17.46 0.37 -15.72
CA ASN A 339 -18.79 0.95 -15.48
C ASN A 339 -19.81 -0.12 -15.05
N GLN A 340 -19.75 -1.32 -15.63
CA GLN A 340 -20.60 -2.44 -15.22
C GLN A 340 -20.30 -2.92 -13.79
N MET A 341 -19.02 -2.96 -13.40
CA MET A 341 -18.58 -3.31 -12.05
C MET A 341 -19.05 -2.27 -11.03
N LEU A 342 -18.93 -0.98 -11.37
CA LEU A 342 -19.27 0.15 -10.51
C LEU A 342 -20.72 0.66 -10.71
N ARG A 343 -21.60 -0.13 -11.32
CA ARG A 343 -22.96 0.30 -11.71
C ARG A 343 -23.86 0.80 -10.57
N PHE A 344 -23.55 0.42 -9.34
CA PHE A 344 -24.28 0.84 -8.14
C PHE A 344 -23.54 1.93 -7.36
N ALA A 345 -22.52 2.54 -7.96
CA ALA A 345 -21.81 3.66 -7.36
C ALA A 345 -22.76 4.87 -7.23
N VAL A 346 -22.74 5.49 -6.04
CA VAL A 346 -23.54 6.69 -5.76
C VAL A 346 -23.14 7.85 -6.68
N GLN A 347 -21.84 7.95 -7.01
CA GLN A 347 -21.31 8.91 -7.96
C GLN A 347 -20.63 8.16 -9.11
N PRO A 348 -21.01 8.42 -10.37
CA PRO A 348 -20.35 7.80 -11.53
C PRO A 348 -18.88 8.23 -11.59
N LEU A 349 -17.99 7.25 -11.68
CA LEU A 349 -16.57 7.47 -11.90
C LEU A 349 -16.31 7.60 -13.41
N GLN A 350 -15.78 8.74 -13.87
CA GLN A 350 -15.34 8.86 -15.26
C GLN A 350 -14.09 7.99 -15.44
N CYS A 351 -14.14 7.06 -16.39
CA CYS A 351 -13.06 6.12 -16.64
C CYS A 351 -12.52 6.26 -18.06
N ASP A 352 -11.22 6.42 -18.17
CA ASP A 352 -10.47 6.34 -19.41
C ASP A 352 -9.45 5.17 -19.36
N ALA A 353 -9.10 4.62 -20.51
CA ALA A 353 -8.14 3.54 -20.66
C ALA A 353 -7.17 3.84 -21.80
N VAL A 354 -5.88 3.68 -21.54
CA VAL A 354 -4.78 3.85 -22.52
C VAL A 354 -3.92 2.59 -22.52
N LEU A 355 -3.78 1.99 -23.70
CA LEU A 355 -3.02 0.77 -23.93
C LEU A 355 -1.69 1.10 -24.60
N PHE A 356 -0.62 0.40 -24.21
CA PHE A 356 0.70 0.56 -24.80
C PHE A 356 1.42 -0.79 -25.04
N SER A 357 2.42 -0.78 -25.93
CA SER A 357 3.33 -1.91 -26.22
C SER A 357 4.58 -1.90 -25.35
N PHE A 358 5.40 -2.96 -25.36
CA PHE A 358 6.67 -2.94 -24.60
C PHE A 358 7.62 -1.81 -25.01
N ASP A 359 7.56 -1.36 -26.26
CA ASP A 359 8.36 -0.24 -26.77
C ASP A 359 7.83 1.14 -26.34
N ASN A 360 6.91 1.18 -25.37
CA ASN A 360 6.25 2.39 -24.87
C ASN A 360 5.50 3.19 -25.95
N ILE A 361 4.99 2.51 -26.99
CA ILE A 361 4.19 3.15 -28.03
C ILE A 361 2.71 3.05 -27.64
N VAL A 362 1.96 4.16 -27.81
CA VAL A 362 0.50 4.17 -27.63
C VAL A 362 -0.13 3.25 -28.69
N LEU A 363 -0.87 2.23 -28.24
CA LEU A 363 -1.57 1.30 -29.13
C LEU A 363 -3.02 1.74 -29.38
N GLY A 364 -3.71 2.15 -28.33
CA GLY A 364 -5.11 2.54 -28.41
C GLY A 364 -5.66 3.08 -27.11
N SER A 365 -6.77 3.80 -27.21
CA SER A 365 -7.46 4.41 -26.08
C SER A 365 -8.96 4.51 -26.33
N ASN A 366 -9.75 4.65 -25.27
CA ASN A 366 -11.22 4.74 -25.40
C ASN A 366 -11.69 6.03 -26.08
N ARG A 367 -10.86 7.08 -26.00
CA ARG A 367 -11.00 8.39 -26.68
C ARG A 367 -9.60 8.98 -26.94
N PRO A 368 -9.42 10.05 -27.75
CA PRO A 368 -8.11 10.59 -28.06
C PRO A 368 -7.27 10.89 -26.81
N VAL A 369 -6.01 10.42 -26.78
CA VAL A 369 -5.10 10.58 -25.63
C VAL A 369 -4.88 12.06 -25.29
N ASN A 370 -4.82 12.93 -26.30
CA ASN A 370 -4.65 14.37 -26.09
C ASN A 370 -5.80 14.98 -25.29
N ASP A 371 -7.03 14.51 -25.48
CA ASP A 371 -8.20 14.99 -24.73
C ASP A 371 -8.15 14.50 -23.28
N ILE A 372 -7.71 13.25 -23.07
CA ILE A 372 -7.51 12.68 -21.73
C ILE A 372 -6.46 13.52 -20.96
N VAL A 373 -5.34 13.81 -21.61
CA VAL A 373 -4.25 14.62 -21.03
C VAL A 373 -4.72 16.06 -20.77
N ALA A 374 -5.46 16.66 -21.70
CA ALA A 374 -5.98 18.01 -21.56
C ALA A 374 -6.91 18.12 -20.34
N ASP A 375 -7.87 17.19 -20.19
CA ASP A 375 -8.80 17.24 -19.06
C ASP A 375 -8.09 17.06 -17.71
N LEU A 376 -7.08 16.18 -17.65
CA LEU A 376 -6.25 16.00 -16.46
C LEU A 376 -5.47 17.29 -16.11
N ARG A 377 -4.93 17.99 -17.11
CA ARG A 377 -4.23 19.28 -16.90
C ARG A 377 -5.16 20.39 -16.44
N THR A 378 -6.39 20.43 -16.94
CA THR A 378 -7.40 21.39 -16.49
C THR A 378 -7.78 21.15 -15.03
N GLU A 379 -7.99 19.90 -14.62
CA GLU A 379 -8.26 19.55 -13.22
C GLU A 379 -7.09 19.91 -12.31
N ILE A 380 -5.84 19.65 -12.72
CA ILE A 380 -4.64 20.09 -12.00
C ILE A 380 -4.67 21.61 -11.77
N SER A 381 -4.99 22.38 -12.81
CA SER A 381 -5.00 23.83 -12.72
C SER A 381 -6.09 24.35 -11.76
N GLN A 382 -7.28 23.74 -11.80
CA GLN A 382 -8.40 24.10 -10.93
C GLN A 382 -8.13 23.77 -9.46
N GLU A 383 -7.55 22.61 -9.18
CA GLU A 383 -7.20 22.19 -7.82
C GLU A 383 -6.16 23.12 -7.19
N ILE A 384 -5.11 23.50 -7.94
CA ILE A 384 -4.10 24.46 -7.47
C ILE A 384 -4.69 25.84 -7.19
N LEU A 385 -5.66 26.29 -8.00
CA LEU A 385 -6.36 27.56 -7.77
C LEU A 385 -7.19 27.52 -6.48
N CYS A 386 -7.95 26.46 -6.24
CA CYS A 386 -8.73 26.31 -5.02
C CYS A 386 -7.87 26.19 -3.75
N GLU A 387 -6.69 25.55 -3.81
CA GLU A 387 -5.77 25.49 -2.68
C GLU A 387 -5.22 26.87 -2.30
N LYS A 388 -4.93 27.73 -3.29
CA LYS A 388 -4.47 29.10 -3.07
C LYS A 388 -5.53 30.03 -2.49
N GLU A 389 -6.81 29.79 -2.79
CA GLU A 389 -7.94 30.55 -2.24
C GLU A 389 -8.34 30.08 -0.83
N SER A 390 -7.94 28.87 -0.43
CA SER A 390 -8.26 28.25 0.87
C SER A 390 -7.12 28.34 1.91
N SER A 391 -5.98 28.91 1.53
CA SER A 391 -4.79 29.15 2.37
C SER A 391 -4.67 30.64 2.67
#